data_AF-A0A8X6THV7-F1
#
_entry.id   AF-A0A8X6THV7-F1
#
_cell.length_a   1.000
_cell.length_b   1.000
_cell.length_c   1.000
_cell.angle_alpha   90.00
_cell.angle_beta   90.00
_cell.angle_gamma   90.00
#
_symmetry.space_group_name_H-M   'P 1'
#
loop_
_entity.id
_entity.type
_entity.pdbx_description
1 polymer ?
#
loop_
_entity_poly.entity_id
_entity_poly.type
_entity_poly.pdbx_seq_one_letter_code
_entity_poly.pdbx_strand_id
1 'polypeptide(L)'
;MSRLCYTGCDTVLNVISLSSIIELWGLESIGIHDPNQRLSEIKEHLKMVQDFGNSVIVLPVGRYEHCLPFRSNTNELTSNKELTWKRHKKKCANAHNGMGF
;
A
#
# COMPACT_ATOMS: atom_id res chain seq x y z
N MET A 1 5.75 46.51 -8.46
CA MET A 1 6.70 46.45 -9.59
C MET A 1 7.30 45.05 -9.64
N SER A 2 6.63 44.15 -10.35
CA SER A 2 6.93 42.72 -10.46
C SER A 2 7.43 42.43 -11.87
N ARG A 3 8.74 42.51 -12.11
CA ARG A 3 9.36 42.27 -13.43
C ARG A 3 10.75 41.65 -13.36
N LEU A 4 10.95 40.62 -12.52
CA LEU A 4 12.21 39.86 -12.52
C LEU A 4 12.05 38.34 -12.62
N CYS A 5 10.82 37.79 -12.69
CA CYS A 5 10.61 36.34 -12.64
C CYS A 5 10.33 35.68 -14.01
N TYR A 6 10.17 36.44 -15.10
CA TYR A 6 9.61 35.90 -16.35
C TYR A 6 10.63 35.28 -17.30
N THR A 7 11.93 35.59 -17.19
CA THR A 7 12.92 35.14 -18.18
C THR A 7 13.46 33.72 -17.96
N GLY A 8 13.24 33.14 -16.78
CA GLY A 8 13.69 31.77 -16.45
C GLY A 8 12.63 30.68 -16.68
N CYS A 9 11.34 31.04 -16.75
CA CYS A 9 10.26 30.08 -16.97
C CYS A 9 10.15 29.67 -18.44
N ASP A 10 10.44 30.58 -19.37
CA ASP A 10 10.26 30.34 -20.80
C ASP A 10 11.26 29.30 -21.36
N THR A 11 12.45 29.15 -20.78
CA THR A 11 13.44 28.16 -21.23
C THR A 11 13.11 26.75 -20.75
N VAL A 12 12.62 26.59 -19.52
CA VAL A 12 12.26 25.29 -18.94
C VAL A 12 11.00 24.72 -19.59
N LEU A 13 9.99 25.57 -19.83
CA LEU A 13 8.74 25.13 -20.47
C LEU A 13 8.96 24.67 -21.92
N ASN A 14 9.86 25.36 -22.64
CA ASN A 14 10.16 25.05 -24.04
C ASN A 14 10.95 23.74 -24.19
N VAL A 15 11.83 23.41 -23.24
CA VAL A 15 12.54 22.12 -23.21
C VAL A 15 11.56 20.97 -22.96
N ILE A 16 10.63 21.13 -22.02
CA ILE A 16 9.63 20.09 -21.69
C ILE A 16 8.72 19.77 -22.89
N SER A 17 8.36 20.76 -23.71
CA SER A 17 7.56 20.53 -24.93
C SER A 17 8.31 19.85 -26.08
N LEU A 18 9.64 19.77 -26.03
CA LEU A 18 10.50 19.17 -27.05
C LEU A 18 11.13 17.84 -26.60
N SER A 19 11.00 17.48 -25.32
CA SER A 19 11.61 16.29 -24.73
C SER A 19 10.83 15.00 -25.01
N SER A 20 11.56 13.90 -25.13
CA SER A 20 10.94 12.57 -25.22
C SER A 20 10.36 12.15 -23.86
N ILE A 21 9.37 11.26 -23.84
CA ILE A 21 8.81 10.70 -22.60
C ILE A 21 9.92 10.15 -21.70
N ILE A 22 10.95 9.50 -22.25
CA ILE A 22 12.04 8.91 -21.45
C ILE A 22 12.83 9.98 -20.69
N GLU A 23 13.06 11.14 -21.30
CA GLU A 23 13.75 12.26 -20.66
C GLU A 23 12.91 12.88 -19.54
N LEU A 24 11.58 12.90 -19.70
CA LEU A 24 10.66 13.37 -18.66
C LEU A 24 10.68 12.47 -17.42
N TRP A 25 10.85 11.15 -17.57
CA TRP A 25 11.00 10.24 -16.43
C TRP A 25 12.33 10.45 -15.70
N GLY A 26 13.36 10.89 -16.43
CA GLY A 26 14.63 11.31 -15.84
C GLY A 26 14.48 12.50 -14.89
N LEU A 27 13.56 13.44 -15.17
CA LEU A 27 13.29 14.60 -14.33
C LEU A 27 12.75 14.21 -12.94
N GLU A 28 11.87 13.22 -12.89
CA GLU A 28 11.34 12.70 -11.63
C GLU A 28 12.46 12.09 -10.77
N SER A 29 13.41 11.38 -11.39
CA SER A 29 14.54 10.76 -10.70
C SER A 29 15.54 11.77 -10.10
N ILE A 30 15.61 12.98 -10.66
CA ILE A 30 16.44 14.09 -10.14
C ILE A 30 15.64 15.03 -9.22
N GLY A 31 14.40 14.67 -8.88
CA GLY A 31 13.54 15.38 -7.94
C GLY A 31 12.78 16.58 -8.53
N ILE A 32 12.70 16.68 -9.86
CA ILE A 32 11.86 17.67 -10.54
C ILE A 32 10.49 17.03 -10.78
N HIS A 33 9.51 17.47 -9.98
CA HIS A 33 8.14 16.99 -10.02
C HIS A 33 7.17 18.09 -10.49
N ASP A 34 6.01 17.69 -11.02
CA ASP A 34 4.92 18.64 -11.32
C ASP A 34 4.50 19.35 -10.00
N PRO A 35 4.54 20.69 -9.95
CA PRO A 35 4.08 21.46 -8.79
C PRO A 35 2.66 21.11 -8.34
N ASN A 36 1.78 20.73 -9.26
CA ASN A 36 0.39 20.38 -8.98
C ASN A 36 0.25 18.96 -8.43
N GLN A 37 1.09 18.01 -8.90
CA GLN A 37 1.11 16.63 -8.40
C GLN A 37 1.45 16.60 -6.91
N ARG A 38 2.46 17.37 -6.49
CA ARG A 38 2.84 17.47 -5.07
C ARG A 38 1.71 18.03 -4.21
N LEU A 39 0.94 19.00 -4.71
CA LEU A 39 -0.20 19.56 -3.99
C LEU A 39 -1.35 18.57 -3.85
N SER A 40 -1.63 17.75 -4.87
CA SER A 40 -2.65 16.69 -4.78
C SER A 40 -2.22 15.58 -3.82
N GLU A 41 -0.98 15.12 -3.89
CA GLU A 41 -0.43 14.09 -2.99
C GLU A 41 -0.47 14.54 -1.52
N ILE A 42 -0.11 15.80 -1.25
CA ILE A 42 -0.19 16.38 0.10
C ILE A 42 -1.65 16.39 0.59
N LYS A 43 -2.61 16.77 -0.26
CA LYS A 43 -4.04 16.78 0.10
C LYS A 43 -4.55 15.37 0.40
N GLU A 44 -4.20 14.39 -0.42
CA GLU A 44 -4.57 13.00 -0.20
C GLU A 44 -3.96 12.44 1.09
N HIS A 45 -2.68 12.74 1.34
CA HIS A 45 -2.01 12.36 2.57
C HIS A 45 -2.68 12.98 3.81
N LEU A 46 -3.00 14.28 3.77
CA LEU A 46 -3.70 14.95 4.88
C LEU A 46 -5.08 14.35 5.14
N LYS A 47 -5.82 14.01 4.08
CA LYS A 47 -7.10 13.32 4.20
C LYS A 47 -6.93 11.94 4.84
N MET A 48 -5.94 11.16 4.42
CA MET A 48 -5.65 9.85 5.00
C MET A 48 -5.31 9.94 6.50
N VAL A 49 -4.49 10.91 6.90
CA VAL A 49 -4.14 11.15 8.32
C VAL A 49 -5.39 11.52 9.12
N GLN A 50 -6.25 12.37 8.57
CA GLN A 50 -7.51 12.75 9.20
C GLN A 50 -8.45 11.55 9.36
N ASP A 51 -8.64 10.77 8.30
CA ASP A 51 -9.49 9.57 8.32
C ASP A 51 -8.96 8.53 9.32
N PHE A 52 -7.64 8.36 9.39
CA PHE A 52 -7.01 7.51 10.40
C PHE A 52 -7.30 8.03 11.81
N GLY A 53 -7.07 9.32 12.08
CA GLY A 53 -7.36 9.92 13.39
C GLY A 53 -8.83 9.75 13.82
N ASN A 54 -9.77 9.90 12.88
CA ASN A 54 -11.20 9.71 13.12
C ASN A 54 -11.58 8.25 13.41
N SER A 55 -10.81 7.30 12.87
CA SER A 55 -11.04 5.86 13.04
C SER A 55 -10.41 5.27 14.31
N VAL A 56 -9.52 6.01 14.97
CA VAL A 56 -8.83 5.56 16.19
C VAL A 56 -9.65 5.96 17.41
N ILE A 57 -9.94 4.99 18.27
CA ILE A 57 -10.63 5.20 19.55
C ILE A 57 -9.58 5.22 20.66
N VAL A 58 -9.43 6.35 21.35
CA VAL A 58 -8.50 6.47 22.49
C VAL A 58 -9.25 6.15 23.79
N LEU A 59 -8.77 5.15 24.51
CA LEU A 59 -9.31 4.71 25.80
C LEU A 59 -8.68 5.51 26.96
N PRO A 60 -9.36 5.63 28.11
CA PRO A 60 -8.93 6.47 29.26
C PRO A 60 -7.55 6.11 29.86
N VAL A 61 -7.01 4.92 29.55
CA VAL A 61 -5.73 4.42 30.05
C VAL A 61 -4.60 4.63 29.02
N GLY A 62 -4.81 5.48 28.02
CA GLY A 62 -3.84 5.77 26.96
C GLY A 62 -3.66 4.63 25.95
N ARG A 63 -4.54 3.62 25.98
CA ARG A 63 -4.61 2.58 24.96
C ARG A 63 -5.44 3.10 23.79
N TYR A 64 -5.05 2.77 22.57
CA TYR A 64 -5.83 3.09 21.38
C TYR A 64 -6.30 1.82 20.69
N GLU A 65 -7.54 1.83 20.21
CA GLU A 65 -8.12 0.78 19.38
C GLU A 65 -8.35 1.32 17.98
N HIS A 66 -8.03 0.51 16.98
CA HIS A 66 -8.24 0.84 15.59
C HIS A 66 -8.79 -0.41 14.89
N CYS A 67 -9.95 -0.26 14.24
CA CYS A 67 -10.52 -1.33 13.43
C CYS A 67 -9.65 -1.52 12.18
N LEU A 68 -8.81 -2.56 12.21
CA LEU A 68 -8.04 -2.93 11.04
C LEU A 68 -8.99 -3.33 9.90
N PRO A 69 -8.66 -3.03 8.63
CA PRO A 69 -9.48 -3.36 7.47
C PRO A 69 -9.66 -4.88 7.24
N PHE A 70 -9.07 -5.73 8.09
CA PHE A 70 -9.13 -7.18 7.96
C PHE A 70 -10.41 -7.75 8.57
N ARG A 71 -11.41 -7.85 7.70
CA ARG A 71 -12.50 -8.84 7.61
C ARG A 71 -13.65 -8.72 8.62
N SER A 72 -14.66 -7.93 8.25
CA SER A 72 -16.01 -8.06 8.80
C SER A 72 -16.73 -9.33 8.35
N ASN A 73 -16.34 -9.98 7.25
CA ASN A 73 -16.97 -11.20 6.75
C ASN A 73 -15.93 -12.23 6.24
N THR A 74 -14.98 -12.70 7.06
CA THR A 74 -14.32 -13.98 6.70
C THR A 74 -15.42 -15.02 6.61
N ASN A 75 -15.80 -15.44 5.39
CA ASN A 75 -16.35 -16.78 5.21
C ASN A 75 -15.41 -17.70 5.99
N GLU A 76 -15.94 -18.44 6.96
CA GLU A 76 -15.15 -19.41 7.72
C GLU A 76 -14.26 -20.14 6.72
N LEU A 77 -12.94 -20.15 6.98
CA LEU A 77 -12.01 -20.89 6.15
C LEU A 77 -12.62 -22.27 5.92
N THR A 78 -12.80 -22.66 4.65
CA THR A 78 -13.49 -23.91 4.33
C THR A 78 -12.86 -25.05 5.13
N SER A 79 -13.69 -25.73 5.91
CA SER A 79 -13.24 -26.71 6.91
C SER A 79 -12.33 -27.76 6.27
N ASN A 80 -11.05 -27.78 6.66
CA ASN A 80 -10.06 -28.72 6.13
C ASN A 80 -10.15 -30.14 6.74
N LYS A 81 -11.23 -30.44 7.48
CA LYS A 81 -11.41 -31.70 8.24
C LYS A 81 -11.17 -32.94 7.39
N GLU A 82 -11.66 -32.98 6.15
CA GLU A 82 -11.50 -34.14 5.27
C GLU A 82 -10.04 -34.37 4.86
N LEU A 83 -9.31 -33.31 4.52
CA LEU A 83 -7.89 -33.38 4.18
C LEU A 83 -7.05 -33.80 5.40
N THR A 84 -7.37 -33.27 6.57
CA THR A 84 -6.74 -33.64 7.84
C THR A 84 -6.97 -35.11 8.15
N TRP A 85 -8.19 -35.62 7.93
CA TRP A 85 -8.52 -37.03 8.12
C TRP A 85 -7.78 -37.96 7.15
N LYS A 86 -7.69 -37.59 5.85
CA LYS A 86 -6.92 -38.34 4.86
C LYS A 86 -5.44 -38.43 5.24
N ARG A 87 -4.84 -37.33 5.71
CA ARG A 87 -3.45 -37.30 6.18
C ARG A 87 -3.25 -38.20 7.41
N HIS A 88 -4.20 -38.19 8.35
CA HIS A 88 -4.16 -39.04 9.54
C HIS A 88 -4.22 -40.52 9.17
N LYS A 89 -5.17 -40.93 8.33
CA LYS A 89 -5.26 -42.32 7.83
C LYS A 89 -3.98 -42.79 7.16
N LYS A 90 -3.37 -41.94 6.31
CA LYS A 90 -2.10 -42.26 5.65
C LYS A 90 -0.96 -42.47 6.67
N LYS A 91 -0.88 -41.64 7.71
CA LYS A 91 0.11 -41.82 8.79
C LYS A 91 -0.11 -43.14 9.55
N CYS A 92 -1.35 -43.46 9.92
CA CYS A 92 -1.65 -44.71 10.63
C CYS A 92 -1.36 -45.95 9.78
N ALA A 93 -1.70 -45.93 8.49
CA ALA A 93 -1.39 -47.02 7.57
C ALA A 93 0.13 -47.22 7.41
N ASN A 94 0.90 -46.13 7.28
CA ASN A 94 2.35 -46.22 7.19
C ASN A 94 3.00 -46.72 8.49
N ALA A 95 2.45 -46.35 9.66
CA ALA A 95 2.93 -46.84 10.95
C ALA A 95 2.65 -48.35 11.11
N HIS A 96 1.49 -48.82 10.67
CA HIS A 96 1.13 -50.23 10.70
C HIS A 96 1.98 -51.07 9.73
N ASN A 97 2.19 -50.58 8.50
CA ASN A 97 2.99 -51.28 7.49
C ASN A 97 4.51 -51.19 7.74
N GLY A 98 4.97 -50.25 8.58
CA GLY A 98 6.36 -50.11 9.01
C GLY A 98 6.73 -51.00 10.21
N MET A 99 5.75 -51.67 10.83
CA MET A 99 5.94 -52.69 11.86
C MET A 99 5.75 -54.08 11.23
N GLY A 100 6.66 -54.47 10.34
CA GLY A 100 6.77 -55.86 9.89
C GLY A 100 7.46 -56.69 10.97
N PHE A 101 6.71 -57.60 11.59
CA PHE A 101 7.24 -58.86 12.12
C PHE A 101 7.11 -59.94 11.04
#